data_AF-A0A832SWU4-F1
#
_entry.id   AF-A0A832SWU4-F1
#
_cell.length_a   1.000
_cell.length_b   1.000
_cell.length_c   1.000
_cell.angle_alpha   90.00
_cell.angle_beta   90.00
_cell.angle_gamma   90.00
#
_symmetry.space_group_name_H-M   'P 1'
#
loop_
_entity.id
_entity.type
_entity.pdbx_description
1 polymer ?
#
loop_
_entity_poly.entity_id
_entity_poly.type
_entity_poly.pdbx_seq_one_letter_code
_entity_poly.pdbx_strand_id
1 'polypeptide(L)'
;MVVLKLPKDEKKEELLDSFMDHLNELKEEASGLRKTGYDTKMVDIMMVDVPSYVKLARATYLQSDIDKVKSQLAQIRHELDLVKTGNDFDEALERIKETYELLRNGKKKDAAAKYRQLTKIYKNLPEDLRKTLYKASFELHSQLQKQ
;
A
#
# COMPACT_ATOMS: atom_id res chain seq x y z
N MET A 1 34.32 -11.81 31.87
CA MET A 1 33.64 -11.97 30.57
C MET A 1 34.17 -10.86 29.66
N VAL A 2 35.07 -11.18 28.73
CA VAL A 2 35.65 -10.16 27.83
C VAL A 2 34.65 -9.92 26.70
N VAL A 3 33.97 -8.77 26.74
CA VAL A 3 33.13 -8.33 25.63
C VAL A 3 34.07 -7.81 24.54
N LEU A 4 34.45 -8.68 23.61
CA LEU A 4 35.15 -8.28 22.40
C LEU A 4 34.21 -7.39 21.59
N LYS A 5 34.39 -6.07 21.67
CA LYS A 5 33.72 -5.15 20.75
C LYS A 5 34.25 -5.43 19.36
N LEU A 6 33.39 -5.93 18.47
CA LEU A 6 33.70 -6.02 17.06
C LEU A 6 34.11 -4.62 16.56
N PRO A 7 35.18 -4.51 15.75
CA PRO A 7 35.52 -3.25 15.12
C PRO A 7 34.34 -2.78 14.26
N LYS A 8 34.01 -1.49 14.34
CA LYS A 8 32.91 -0.90 13.57
C LYS A 8 33.17 -1.04 12.08
N ASP A 9 32.18 -1.53 11.35
CA ASP A 9 32.15 -1.54 9.88
C ASP A 9 31.31 -0.35 9.42
N GLU A 10 31.99 0.75 9.06
CA GLU A 10 31.32 2.02 8.71
C GLU A 10 30.31 1.86 7.58
N LYS A 11 30.62 1.04 6.56
CA LYS A 11 29.71 0.80 5.44
C LYS A 11 28.43 0.09 5.88
N LYS A 12 28.54 -0.85 6.82
CA LYS A 12 27.37 -1.55 7.37
C LYS A 12 26.58 -0.65 8.31
N GLU A 13 27.22 0.22 9.07
CA GLU A 13 26.51 1.23 9.87
C GLU A 13 25.69 2.18 8.99
N GLU A 14 26.29 2.74 7.93
CA GLU A 14 25.57 3.60 6.97
C GLU A 14 24.38 2.87 6.34
N LEU A 15 24.55 1.61 5.94
CA LEU A 15 23.46 0.79 5.41
C LEU A 15 22.35 0.58 6.46
N LEU A 16 22.71 0.30 7.71
CA LEU A 16 21.76 0.06 8.79
C LEU A 16 21.06 1.35 9.26
N ASP A 17 21.69 2.51 9.08
CA ASP A 17 21.04 3.82 9.21
C ASP A 17 20.02 4.02 8.09
N SER A 18 20.38 3.74 6.83
CA SER A 18 19.44 3.84 5.70
C SER A 18 18.20 2.94 5.84
N PHE A 19 18.33 1.79 6.51
CA PHE A 19 17.19 0.93 6.82
C PHE A 19 16.22 1.55 7.82
N MET A 20 16.72 2.33 8.79
CA MET A 20 15.88 3.07 9.72
C MET A 20 15.19 4.24 9.04
N ASP A 21 15.86 4.91 8.10
CA ASP A 21 15.24 5.96 7.29
C ASP A 21 14.10 5.40 6.44
N HIS A 22 14.35 4.28 5.74
CA HIS A 22 13.32 3.60 4.97
C HIS A 22 12.15 3.12 5.85
N LEU A 23 12.42 2.63 7.06
CA LEU A 23 11.34 2.30 8.01
C LEU A 23 10.49 3.53 8.37
N ASN A 24 11.11 4.69 8.56
CA ASN A 24 10.39 5.92 8.87
C ASN A 24 9.51 6.38 7.71
N GLU A 25 10.01 6.32 6.47
CA GLU A 25 9.21 6.59 5.27
C GLU A 25 7.98 5.68 5.20
N LEU A 26 8.15 4.38 5.42
CA LEU A 26 7.03 3.44 5.39
C LEU A 26 6.02 3.73 6.52
N LYS A 27 6.48 4.14 7.72
CA LYS A 27 5.60 4.55 8.83
C LYS A 27 4.79 5.81 8.50
N GLU A 28 5.43 6.80 7.87
CA GLU A 28 4.74 8.02 7.43
C GLU A 28 3.67 7.69 6.38
N GLU A 29 4.00 6.82 5.44
CA GLU A 29 3.09 6.35 4.40
C GLU A 29 1.89 5.59 5.00
N ALA A 30 2.13 4.63 5.91
CA ALA A 30 1.08 3.92 6.62
C ALA A 30 0.19 4.86 7.44
N SER A 31 0.79 5.85 8.12
CA SER A 31 0.06 6.89 8.85
C SER A 31 -0.84 7.72 7.93
N GLY A 32 -0.36 8.07 6.73
CA GLY A 32 -1.14 8.75 5.69
C GLY A 32 -2.36 7.95 5.29
N LEU A 33 -2.18 6.66 4.96
CA LEU A 33 -3.26 5.75 4.58
C LEU A 33 -4.28 5.53 5.70
N ARG A 34 -3.82 5.40 6.94
CA ARG A 34 -4.71 5.24 8.10
C ARG A 34 -5.61 6.46 8.30
N LYS A 35 -5.08 7.67 8.09
CA LYS A 35 -5.86 8.91 8.16
C LYS A 35 -6.94 8.99 7.08
N THR A 36 -6.75 8.31 5.95
CA THR A 36 -7.74 8.20 4.88
C THR A 36 -8.68 7.00 5.06
N GLY A 37 -8.55 6.24 6.15
CA GLY A 37 -9.46 5.15 6.53
C GLY A 37 -9.03 3.75 6.07
N TYR A 38 -7.84 3.60 5.48
CA TYR A 38 -7.32 2.30 5.04
C TYR A 38 -6.92 1.46 6.27
N ASP A 39 -7.16 0.15 6.25
CA ASP A 39 -6.75 -0.75 7.35
C ASP A 39 -5.26 -1.12 7.24
N THR A 40 -4.44 -0.47 8.05
CA THR A 40 -2.97 -0.65 8.06
C THR A 40 -2.47 -1.57 9.19
N LYS A 41 -3.35 -2.23 9.95
CA LYS A 41 -2.94 -2.94 11.19
C LYS A 41 -1.83 -3.95 10.99
N MET A 42 -1.88 -4.74 9.91
CA MET A 42 -0.86 -5.75 9.63
C MET A 42 0.50 -5.10 9.37
N VAL A 43 0.52 -4.06 8.54
CA VAL A 43 1.71 -3.25 8.25
C VAL A 43 2.29 -2.66 9.55
N ASP A 44 1.42 -2.11 10.40
CA ASP A 44 1.81 -1.51 11.67
C ASP A 44 2.47 -2.54 12.60
N ILE A 45 1.92 -3.75 12.69
CA ILE A 45 2.48 -4.86 13.48
C ILE A 45 3.88 -5.24 12.95
N MET A 46 4.02 -5.43 11.63
CA MET A 46 5.30 -5.82 11.03
C MET A 46 6.42 -4.79 11.28
N MET A 47 6.08 -3.50 11.29
CA MET A 47 7.04 -2.42 11.54
C MET A 47 7.58 -2.37 12.98
N VAL A 48 6.87 -2.95 13.96
CA VAL A 48 7.27 -2.91 15.38
C VAL A 48 8.61 -3.61 15.62
N ASP A 49 8.88 -4.71 14.90
CA ASP A 49 10.05 -5.55 15.16
C ASP A 49 11.30 -5.10 14.40
N VAL A 50 11.15 -4.30 13.34
CA VAL A 50 12.27 -3.85 12.49
C VAL A 50 13.40 -3.17 13.28
N PRO A 51 13.15 -2.24 14.22
CA PRO A 51 14.23 -1.64 15.02
C PRO A 51 15.04 -2.65 15.84
N SER A 52 14.40 -3.72 16.30
CA SER A 52 15.07 -4.81 17.04
C SER A 52 15.98 -5.62 16.12
N TYR A 53 15.53 -5.90 14.89
CA TYR A 53 16.36 -6.57 13.88
C TYR A 53 17.55 -5.70 13.46
N VAL A 54 17.38 -4.38 13.30
CA VAL A 54 18.49 -3.45 13.02
C VAL A 54 19.50 -3.44 14.16
N LYS A 55 19.05 -3.40 15.42
CA LYS A 55 19.96 -3.47 16.59
C LYS A 55 20.76 -4.76 16.62
N LEU A 56 20.12 -5.89 16.31
CA LEU A 56 20.81 -7.18 16.22
C LEU A 56 21.87 -7.16 15.10
N ALA A 57 21.51 -6.67 13.90
CA ALA A 57 22.42 -6.58 12.78
C ALA A 57 23.61 -5.65 13.06
N ARG A 58 23.44 -4.56 13.83
CA ARG A 58 24.54 -3.70 14.30
C ARG A 58 25.44 -4.41 15.32
N ALA A 59 24.88 -5.29 16.15
CA ALA A 59 25.66 -6.03 17.14
C ALA A 59 26.49 -7.15 16.52
N THR A 60 26.01 -7.78 15.45
CA THR A 60 26.64 -8.96 14.84
C THR A 60 27.42 -8.65 13.57
N TYR A 61 27.03 -7.61 12.81
CA TYR A 61 27.47 -7.33 11.44
C TYR A 61 27.41 -8.53 10.49
N LEU A 62 26.61 -9.55 10.81
CA LEU A 62 26.43 -10.72 9.97
C LEU A 62 25.55 -10.35 8.77
N GLN A 63 26.00 -10.72 7.58
CA GLN A 63 25.25 -10.45 6.35
C GLN A 63 23.84 -11.05 6.41
N SER A 64 23.69 -12.23 7.02
CA SER A 64 22.38 -12.87 7.22
C SER A 64 21.41 -12.02 8.04
N ASP A 65 21.89 -11.24 9.02
CA ASP A 65 21.01 -10.40 9.83
C ASP A 65 20.64 -9.10 9.09
N ILE A 66 21.57 -8.56 8.30
CA ILE A 66 21.33 -7.44 7.37
C ILE A 66 20.28 -7.85 6.32
N ASP A 67 20.42 -9.03 5.73
CA ASP A 67 19.50 -9.56 4.73
C ASP A 67 18.10 -9.79 5.31
N LYS A 68 18.00 -10.22 6.57
CA LYS A 68 16.70 -10.32 7.27
C LYS A 68 16.03 -8.96 7.39
N VAL A 69 16.74 -7.91 7.80
CA VAL A 69 16.16 -6.55 7.89
C VAL A 69 15.67 -6.10 6.52
N LYS A 70 16.48 -6.29 5.47
CA LYS A 70 16.12 -5.95 4.09
C LYS A 70 14.86 -6.70 3.65
N SER A 71 14.77 -8.00 3.92
CA SER A 71 13.61 -8.81 3.60
C SER A 71 12.36 -8.35 4.34
N GLN A 72 12.47 -7.98 5.62
CA GLN A 72 11.34 -7.46 6.40
C GLN A 72 10.82 -6.14 5.84
N LEU A 73 11.71 -5.20 5.50
CA LEU A 73 11.33 -3.94 4.87
C LEU A 73 10.63 -4.15 3.52
N ALA A 74 11.11 -5.09 2.71
CA ALA A 74 10.47 -5.44 1.44
C ALA A 74 9.08 -6.04 1.62
N GLN A 75 8.89 -6.91 2.63
CA GLN A 75 7.58 -7.50 2.96
C GLN A 75 6.60 -6.43 3.45
N ILE A 76 7.05 -5.52 4.30
CA ILE A 76 6.24 -4.39 4.78
C ILE A 76 5.78 -3.53 3.60
N ARG A 77 6.68 -3.21 2.68
CA ARG A 77 6.35 -2.44 1.48
C ARG A 77 5.29 -3.13 0.64
N HIS A 78 5.48 -4.42 0.36
CA HIS A 78 4.53 -5.22 -0.40
C HIS A 78 3.15 -5.24 0.26
N GLU A 79 3.08 -5.47 1.58
CA GLU A 79 1.82 -5.48 2.32
C GLU A 79 1.12 -4.11 2.27
N LEU A 80 1.87 -3.02 2.38
CA LEU A 80 1.33 -1.67 2.27
C LEU A 80 0.78 -1.37 0.87
N ASP A 81 1.43 -1.86 -0.18
CA ASP A 81 0.92 -1.74 -1.55
C ASP A 81 -0.34 -2.60 -1.80
N LEU A 82 -0.46 -3.75 -1.13
CA LEU A 82 -1.70 -4.56 -1.11
C LEU A 82 -2.85 -3.83 -0.42
N VAL A 83 -2.60 -3.21 0.74
CA VAL A 83 -3.62 -2.42 1.47
C VAL A 83 -4.19 -1.32 0.59
N LYS A 84 -3.32 -0.62 -0.16
CA LYS A 84 -3.76 0.41 -1.11
C LYS A 84 -4.62 -0.17 -2.22
N THR A 85 -4.09 -1.20 -2.87
CA THR A 85 -4.74 -1.83 -4.03
C THR A 85 -6.11 -2.40 -3.66
N GLY A 86 -6.23 -3.05 -2.50
CA GLY A 86 -7.49 -3.58 -2.00
C GLY A 86 -8.53 -2.49 -1.75
N ASN A 87 -8.15 -1.41 -1.05
CA ASN A 87 -9.05 -0.29 -0.80
C ASN A 87 -9.47 0.43 -2.09
N ASP A 88 -8.53 0.66 -3.02
CA ASP A 88 -8.85 1.29 -4.31
C ASP A 88 -9.83 0.42 -5.12
N PHE A 89 -9.72 -0.91 -5.02
CA PHE A 89 -10.65 -1.84 -5.65
C PHE A 89 -12.04 -1.79 -5.00
N ASP A 90 -12.10 -1.77 -3.67
CA ASP A 90 -13.36 -1.64 -2.92
C ASP A 90 -14.04 -0.31 -3.20
N GLU A 91 -13.29 0.80 -3.26
CA GLU A 91 -13.83 2.10 -3.64
C GLU A 91 -14.37 2.07 -5.08
N ALA A 92 -13.65 1.42 -6.02
CA ALA A 92 -14.14 1.28 -7.38
C ALA A 92 -15.48 0.51 -7.43
N LEU A 93 -15.63 -0.57 -6.65
CA LEU A 93 -16.88 -1.32 -6.54
C LEU A 93 -18.01 -0.46 -5.96
N GLU A 94 -17.73 0.31 -4.92
CA GLU A 94 -18.72 1.22 -4.32
C GLU A 94 -19.18 2.27 -5.35
N ARG A 95 -18.25 2.89 -6.07
CA ARG A 95 -18.59 3.89 -7.10
C ARG A 95 -19.40 3.28 -8.24
N ILE A 96 -19.13 2.04 -8.63
CA ILE A 96 -19.96 1.30 -9.61
C ILE A 96 -21.39 1.16 -9.07
N LYS A 97 -21.55 0.68 -7.83
CA LYS A 97 -22.85 0.50 -7.18
C LYS A 97 -23.64 1.82 -7.10
N GLU A 98 -23.02 2.87 -6.58
CA GLU A 98 -23.63 4.21 -6.49
C GLU A 98 -24.05 4.73 -7.87
N THR A 99 -23.22 4.51 -8.91
CA THR A 99 -23.53 4.96 -10.27
C THR A 99 -24.78 4.26 -10.80
N TYR A 100 -24.90 2.94 -10.61
CA TYR A 100 -26.11 2.20 -11.00
C TYR A 100 -27.35 2.67 -10.23
N GLU A 101 -27.25 2.93 -8.93
CA GLU A 101 -28.36 3.43 -8.11
C GLU A 101 -28.83 4.82 -8.59
N LEU A 102 -27.91 5.72 -8.89
CA LEU A 102 -28.22 7.05 -9.42
C LEU A 102 -28.88 6.97 -10.80
N LEU A 103 -28.42 6.06 -11.67
CA LEU A 103 -29.04 5.82 -12.98
C LEU A 103 -30.48 5.29 -12.83
N ARG A 104 -30.72 4.33 -11.93
CA ARG A 104 -32.07 3.81 -11.63
C ARG A 104 -33.01 4.91 -11.13
N ASN A 105 -32.48 5.84 -10.34
CA ASN A 105 -33.23 6.96 -9.80
C ASN A 105 -33.35 8.15 -10.78
N GLY A 106 -32.89 8.02 -12.03
CA GLY A 106 -32.93 9.09 -13.04
C GLY A 106 -31.97 10.25 -12.79
N LYS A 107 -31.09 10.16 -11.78
CA LYS A 107 -30.11 11.19 -11.41
C LYS A 107 -28.85 11.12 -12.28
N LYS A 108 -29.01 11.35 -13.57
CA LYS A 108 -27.98 11.12 -14.60
C LYS A 108 -26.72 11.99 -14.44
N LYS A 109 -26.87 13.27 -14.06
CA LYS A 109 -25.72 14.17 -13.86
C LYS A 109 -24.83 13.68 -12.71
N ASP A 110 -25.46 13.25 -11.62
CA ASP A 110 -24.77 12.72 -10.44
C ASP A 110 -24.08 11.39 -10.78
N ALA A 111 -24.77 10.52 -11.53
CA ALA A 111 -24.19 9.26 -12.03
C ALA A 111 -22.94 9.53 -12.89
N ALA A 112 -22.99 10.51 -13.80
CA ALA A 112 -21.83 10.89 -14.61
C ALA A 112 -20.66 11.46 -13.78
N ALA A 113 -20.95 12.12 -12.65
CA ALA A 113 -19.91 12.57 -11.73
C ALA A 113 -19.23 11.39 -11.01
N LYS A 114 -20.02 10.44 -10.49
CA LYS A 114 -19.51 9.21 -9.85
C LYS A 114 -18.73 8.33 -10.82
N TYR A 115 -19.21 8.17 -12.06
CA TYR A 115 -18.50 7.44 -13.11
C TYR A 115 -17.14 8.07 -13.46
N ARG A 116 -17.03 9.40 -13.44
CA ARG A 116 -15.75 10.09 -13.63
C ARG A 116 -14.76 9.81 -12.51
N GLN A 117 -15.24 9.70 -11.26
CA GLN A 117 -14.39 9.31 -10.13
C GLN A 117 -13.93 7.85 -10.28
N LEU A 118 -14.85 6.93 -10.59
CA LEU A 118 -14.53 5.53 -10.90
C LEU A 118 -13.44 5.41 -11.97
N THR A 119 -13.54 6.20 -13.04
CA THR A 119 -12.56 6.16 -14.15
C THR A 119 -11.14 6.52 -13.69
N LYS A 120 -10.99 7.41 -12.69
CA LYS A 120 -9.68 7.77 -12.14
C LYS A 120 -9.08 6.59 -11.36
N ILE A 121 -9.88 5.98 -10.49
CA ILE A 121 -9.47 4.82 -9.68
C ILE A 121 -9.13 3.65 -10.60
N TYR A 122 -10.02 3.33 -11.55
CA TYR A 122 -9.85 2.24 -12.50
C TYR A 122 -8.55 2.30 -13.29
N LYS A 123 -8.04 3.49 -13.63
CA LYS A 123 -6.76 3.64 -14.35
C LYS A 123 -5.54 3.21 -13.53
N ASN A 124 -5.63 3.33 -12.21
CA ASN A 124 -4.54 3.05 -11.29
C ASN A 124 -4.58 1.61 -10.76
N LEU A 125 -5.67 0.88 -10.99
CA LEU A 125 -5.79 -0.51 -10.60
C LEU A 125 -4.90 -1.43 -11.44
N PRO A 126 -4.32 -2.48 -10.83
CA PRO A 126 -3.70 -3.61 -11.52
C PRO A 126 -4.59 -4.21 -12.62
N GLU A 127 -3.97 -4.79 -13.65
CA GLU A 127 -4.69 -5.27 -14.85
C GLU A 127 -5.72 -6.38 -14.55
N ASP A 128 -5.40 -7.31 -13.67
CA ASP A 128 -6.27 -8.38 -13.19
C ASP A 128 -7.53 -7.83 -12.49
N LEU A 129 -7.36 -6.82 -11.64
CA LEU A 129 -8.49 -6.14 -10.98
C LEU A 129 -9.32 -5.33 -11.98
N ARG A 130 -8.68 -4.64 -12.93
CA ARG A 130 -9.39 -3.95 -14.03
C ARG A 130 -10.24 -4.91 -14.85
N LYS A 131 -9.72 -6.10 -15.19
CA LYS A 131 -10.46 -7.14 -15.91
C LYS A 131 -11.72 -7.57 -15.15
N THR A 132 -11.63 -7.66 -13.82
CA THR A 132 -12.77 -8.00 -12.97
C THR A 132 -13.88 -6.93 -13.05
N LEU A 133 -13.52 -5.65 -13.08
CA LEU A 133 -14.48 -4.54 -13.17
C LEU A 133 -14.88 -4.15 -14.60
N TYR A 134 -14.25 -4.74 -15.62
CA TYR A 134 -14.39 -4.33 -17.02
C TYR A 134 -15.84 -4.33 -17.49
N LYS A 135 -16.57 -5.43 -17.27
CA LYS A 135 -17.95 -5.58 -17.76
C LYS A 135 -18.87 -4.52 -17.17
N ALA A 136 -18.85 -4.34 -15.85
CA ALA A 136 -19.66 -3.34 -15.17
C ALA A 136 -19.30 -1.91 -15.62
N SER A 137 -18.00 -1.62 -15.76
CA SER A 137 -17.53 -0.31 -16.22
C SER A 137 -17.97 -0.02 -17.65
N PHE A 138 -17.90 -1.01 -18.55
CA PHE A 138 -18.33 -0.88 -19.94
C PHE A 138 -19.84 -0.65 -20.06
N GLU A 139 -20.64 -1.39 -19.29
CA GLU A 139 -22.10 -1.21 -19.26
C GLU A 139 -22.48 0.20 -18.79
N LEU A 140 -21.87 0.68 -17.70
CA LEU A 140 -22.06 2.05 -17.21
C LEU A 140 -21.67 3.08 -18.26
N HIS A 141 -20.53 2.88 -18.93
CA HIS A 141 -20.09 3.75 -20.02
C HIS A 141 -21.13 3.83 -21.14
N SER A 142 -21.65 2.68 -21.59
CA SER A 142 -22.66 2.61 -22.64
C SER A 142 -23.96 3.30 -22.25
N GLN A 143 -24.44 3.10 -21.02
CA GLN A 143 -25.66 3.74 -20.52
C GLN A 143 -25.53 5.27 -20.40
N LEU A 144 -24.33 5.75 -20.08
CA LEU A 144 -24.03 7.18 -19.99
C LEU A 144 -23.75 7.82 -21.36
N GLN A 145 -23.29 7.06 -22.37
CA GLN A 145 -23.04 7.54 -23.73
C GLN A 145 -24.22 7.41 -24.72
N LYS A 146 -25.23 6.58 -24.44
CA LYS A 146 -26.44 6.47 -25.28
C LYS A 146 -27.38 7.69 -25.18
N GLN A 147 -26.83 8.87 -24.93
CA GLN A 147 -27.52 10.15 -24.76
C GLN A 147 -26.72 11.25 -25.44
#